data_AF-A0AA39PWE6-F1
#
_entry.id   AF-A0AA39PWE6-F1
#
_cell.length_a   1.000
_cell.length_b   1.000
_cell.length_c   1.000
_cell.angle_alpha   90.00
_cell.angle_beta   90.00
_cell.angle_gamma   90.00
#
_symmetry.space_group_name_H-M   'P 1'
#
loop_
_entity.id
_entity.type
_entity.pdbx_description
1 polymer ?
#
loop_
_entity_poly.entity_id
_entity_poly.type
_entity_poly.pdbx_seq_one_letter_code
_entity_poly.pdbx_strand_id
1 'polypeptide(L)'
;MRLKVPIDYSNEDDDKAALAVIKIPAQYDVEYKAPFFKTNPGGPGVSGVTFLDVIRPLLDLVIGNQYHGIISFDPCGIANSSPRAEFFLSKEEHYR
;
A
#
# COMPACT_ATOMS: atom_id res chain seq x y z
N MET A 1 2.37 6.10 -6.04
CA MET A 1 1.84 7.41 -5.60
C MET A 1 2.04 7.55 -4.09
N ARG A 2 1.88 8.76 -3.52
CA ARG A 2 1.95 8.96 -2.06
C ARG A 2 0.67 9.60 -1.54
N LEU A 3 0.09 9.03 -0.49
CA LEU A 3 -1.07 9.58 0.21
C LEU A 3 -0.62 10.20 1.52
N LYS A 4 -0.90 11.49 1.73
CA LYS A 4 -0.59 12.17 2.99
C LYS A 4 -1.72 11.94 3.99
N VAL A 5 -1.38 11.49 5.19
CA VAL A 5 -2.31 11.30 6.30
C VAL A 5 -1.76 11.98 7.54
N PRO A 6 -2.60 12.56 8.41
CA PRO A 6 -2.12 13.09 9.68
C PRO A 6 -1.56 11.97 10.55
N ILE A 7 -0.49 12.24 11.30
CA ILE A 7 0.04 11.29 12.28
C ILE A 7 -0.93 11.17 13.45
N ASP A 8 -1.44 12.30 13.94
CA ASP A 8 -2.53 12.36 14.91
C ASP A 8 -3.82 12.85 14.23
N TYR A 9 -4.80 11.95 14.12
CA TYR A 9 -6.10 12.30 13.55
C TYR A 9 -6.92 13.25 14.44
N SER A 10 -6.54 13.42 15.71
CA SER A 10 -7.13 14.41 16.62
C SER A 10 -6.59 15.82 16.38
N ASN A 11 -5.45 15.95 15.69
CA ASN A 11 -4.79 17.20 15.35
C ASN A 11 -4.28 17.15 13.89
N GLU A 12 -5.18 17.41 12.94
CA GLU A 12 -4.91 17.23 11.50
C GLU A 12 -3.89 18.20 10.89
N ASP A 13 -3.55 19.27 11.62
CA ASP A 13 -2.58 20.30 11.22
C ASP A 13 -1.13 19.96 11.60
N ASP A 14 -0.94 18.92 12.42
CA ASP A 14 0.38 18.45 12.85
C ASP A 14 1.10 17.67 11.73
N ASP A 15 2.25 17.09 12.07
CA ASP A 15 3.07 16.30 11.15
C ASP A 15 2.26 15.22 10.41
N LYS A 16 2.60 15.06 9.11
CA LYS A 16 1.89 14.15 8.20
C LYS A 16 2.78 12.99 7.78
N ALA A 17 2.25 11.78 7.90
CA ALA A 17 2.85 10.60 7.29
C ALA A 17 2.52 10.57 5.79
N ALA A 18 3.44 10.04 4.98
CA ALA A 18 3.25 9.78 3.57
C ALA A 18 3.22 8.28 3.32
N LEU A 19 2.04 7.75 3.00
CA LEU A 19 1.81 6.36 2.67
C LEU A 19 2.15 6.09 1.21
N ALA A 20 2.95 5.06 0.95
CA ALA A 20 3.18 4.60 -0.41
C ALA A 20 1.96 3.78 -0.88
N VAL A 21 1.43 4.13 -2.05
CA VAL A 21 0.24 3.49 -2.63
C VAL A 21 0.55 3.05 -4.06
N ILE A 22 0.12 1.86 -4.40
CA ILE A 22 0.18 1.28 -5.73
C ILE A 22 -1.24 1.06 -6.25
N LYS A 23 -1.44 1.35 -7.54
CA LYS A 23 -2.73 1.18 -8.21
C LYS A 23 -2.51 0.45 -9.52
N ILE A 24 -3.34 -0.55 -9.76
CA ILE A 24 -3.52 -1.20 -11.05
C ILE A 24 -4.79 -0.59 -11.65
N PRO A 25 -4.71 0.16 -12.75
CA PRO A 25 -5.89 0.71 -13.39
C PRO A 25 -6.79 -0.40 -13.93
N ALA A 26 -8.09 -0.12 -14.03
CA ALA A 26 -9.01 -1.00 -14.73
C ALA A 26 -8.66 -1.02 -16.23
N GLN A 27 -8.87 -2.16 -16.90
CA GLN A 27 -8.64 -2.29 -18.35
C GLN A 27 -9.74 -1.63 -19.18
N TYR A 28 -10.93 -1.44 -18.60
CA TYR A 28 -12.06 -0.81 -19.26
C TYR A 28 -12.43 0.48 -18.55
N ASP A 29 -12.74 1.50 -19.33
CA ASP A 29 -13.31 2.76 -18.83
C ASP A 29 -14.74 2.48 -18.38
N VAL A 30 -14.88 1.97 -17.17
CA VAL A 30 -16.17 1.87 -16.50
C VAL A 30 -16.55 3.29 -16.09
N GLU A 31 -17.46 3.87 -16.86
CA GLU A 31 -18.14 5.15 -16.61
C GLU A 31 -18.72 5.20 -15.17
N TYR A 32 -18.97 4.02 -14.59
CA TYR A 32 -19.31 3.81 -13.20
C TYR A 32 -18.06 3.66 -12.33
N LYS A 33 -18.04 4.33 -11.17
CA LYS A 33 -17.06 4.17 -10.06
C LYS A 33 -17.03 2.71 -9.57
N ALA A 34 -16.44 1.82 -10.36
CA ALA A 34 -16.26 0.43 -10.03
C ALA A 34 -15.55 0.32 -8.68
N PRO A 35 -16.03 -0.54 -7.76
CA PRO A 35 -15.43 -0.70 -6.46
C PRO A 35 -13.96 -1.12 -6.62
N PHE A 36 -13.04 -0.32 -6.09
CA PHE A 36 -11.63 -0.69 -6.09
C PHE A 36 -11.42 -1.87 -5.15
N PHE A 37 -10.79 -2.93 -5.65
CA PHE A 37 -10.37 -4.03 -4.79
C PHE A 37 -9.15 -3.58 -3.98
N LYS A 38 -9.28 -3.62 -2.65
CA LYS A 38 -8.24 -3.16 -1.73
C LYS A 38 -7.57 -4.36 -1.08
N THR A 39 -6.25 -4.42 -1.13
CA THR A 39 -5.48 -5.53 -0.52
C THR A 39 -4.58 -5.02 0.61
N ASN A 40 -4.52 -5.79 1.68
CA ASN A 40 -3.55 -5.65 2.76
C ASN A 40 -3.02 -7.05 3.10
N PRO A 41 -1.74 -7.35 2.82
CA PRO A 41 -1.17 -8.70 2.99
C PRO A 41 -1.03 -9.17 4.44
N GLY A 42 -1.25 -8.33 5.45
CA GLY A 42 -1.05 -8.69 6.86
C GLY A 42 0.42 -8.54 7.30
N GLY A 43 0.89 -9.38 8.22
CA GLY A 43 2.21 -9.25 8.86
C GLY A 43 2.07 -9.01 10.37
N PRO A 44 1.91 -7.77 10.86
CA PRO A 44 2.25 -6.45 10.30
C PRO A 44 3.72 -6.32 9.86
N GLY A 45 4.03 -5.37 8.99
CA GLY A 45 5.39 -5.12 8.49
C GLY A 45 5.66 -5.52 7.04
N VAL A 46 4.71 -6.21 6.40
CA VAL A 46 4.80 -6.54 4.98
C VAL A 46 4.38 -5.35 4.14
N SER A 47 5.12 -5.08 3.06
CA SER A 47 4.78 -4.05 2.07
C SER A 47 3.60 -4.52 1.22
N GLY A 48 2.49 -3.77 1.26
CA GLY A 48 1.36 -3.98 0.35
C GLY A 48 1.73 -3.63 -1.10
N VAL A 49 2.65 -2.68 -1.29
CA VAL A 49 3.19 -2.33 -2.61
C VAL A 49 3.92 -3.51 -3.24
N THR A 50 4.91 -4.08 -2.53
CA THR A 50 5.66 -5.24 -3.01
C THR A 50 4.76 -6.46 -3.16
N PHE A 51 3.86 -6.69 -2.20
CA PHE A 51 2.93 -7.80 -2.27
C PHE A 51 2.07 -7.73 -3.53
N LEU A 52 1.43 -6.59 -3.78
CA LEU A 52 0.58 -6.43 -4.96
C LEU A 52 1.37 -6.68 -6.23
N ASP A 53 2.62 -6.23 -6.31
CA ASP A 53 3.48 -6.43 -7.47
C ASP A 53 3.79 -7.91 -7.75
N VAL A 54 4.02 -8.69 -6.70
CA VAL A 54 4.27 -10.13 -6.80
C VAL A 54 3.00 -10.89 -7.17
N ILE A 55 1.84 -10.53 -6.61
CA ILE A 55 0.62 -11.30 -6.83
C ILE A 55 -0.17 -10.90 -8.08
N ARG A 56 0.27 -9.88 -8.85
CA ARG A 56 -0.44 -9.42 -10.06
C ARG A 56 -0.78 -10.57 -11.01
N PRO A 57 0.15 -11.44 -11.41
CA PRO A 57 -0.16 -12.49 -12.39
C PRO A 57 -1.20 -13.50 -11.87
N LEU A 58 -1.24 -13.71 -10.55
CA LEU A 58 -2.24 -14.57 -9.92
C LEU A 58 -3.61 -13.89 -9.86
N LEU A 59 -3.65 -12.59 -9.53
CA LEU A 59 -4.89 -11.81 -9.56
C LEU A 59 -5.48 -11.78 -10.96
N ASP A 60 -4.63 -11.67 -11.98
CA ASP A 60 -5.02 -11.69 -13.38
C ASP A 60 -5.70 -13.02 -13.78
N LEU A 61 -5.20 -14.13 -13.24
CA LEU A 61 -5.77 -15.46 -13.48
C LEU A 61 -7.08 -15.70 -12.71
N VAL A 62 -7.16 -15.24 -11.46
CA VAL A 62 -8.28 -15.56 -10.55
C VAL A 62 -9.49 -14.64 -10.78
N ILE A 63 -9.25 -13.35 -10.98
CA ILE A 63 -10.29 -12.33 -11.15
C ILE A 63 -10.61 -12.15 -12.65
N GLY A 64 -9.68 -12.57 -13.53
CA GLY A 64 -9.78 -12.44 -14.97
C GLY A 64 -9.54 -11.01 -15.44
N ASN A 65 -9.64 -10.79 -16.77
CA ASN A 65 -9.42 -9.48 -17.39
C ASN A 65 -10.49 -8.42 -17.06
N GLN A 66 -11.45 -8.74 -16.18
CA GLN A 66 -12.56 -7.87 -15.80
C GLN A 66 -12.18 -6.94 -14.64
N TYR A 67 -10.94 -6.42 -14.62
CA TYR A 67 -10.41 -5.68 -13.48
C TYR A 67 -11.28 -4.45 -13.17
N HIS A 68 -11.96 -4.49 -12.04
CA HIS A 68 -12.24 -3.29 -11.26
C HIS A 68 -10.89 -2.90 -10.63
N GLY A 69 -10.43 -1.66 -10.80
CA GLY A 69 -9.05 -1.29 -10.45
C GLY A 69 -8.61 -1.79 -9.06
N ILE A 70 -7.35 -2.17 -8.91
CA ILE A 70 -6.82 -2.73 -7.66
C ILE A 70 -5.92 -1.70 -6.99
N ILE A 71 -6.08 -1.51 -5.68
CA ILE A 71 -5.25 -0.59 -4.89
C ILE A 71 -4.67 -1.33 -3.70
N SER A 72 -3.36 -1.16 -3.47
CA SER A 72 -2.70 -1.58 -2.24
C SER A 72 -1.80 -0.47 -1.73
N PHE A 73 -1.41 -0.56 -0.47
CA PHE A 73 -0.62 0.46 0.20
C PHE A 73 0.32 -0.14 1.25
N ASP A 74 1.41 0.57 1.51
CA ASP A 74 2.28 0.29 2.64
C ASP A 74 1.73 1.01 3.88
N PRO A 75 1.39 0.31 4.97
CA PRO A 75 0.92 0.95 6.20
C PRO A 75 1.92 1.97 6.79
N CYS A 76 1.47 2.85 7.70
CA CYS A 76 2.35 3.80 8.39
C CYS A 76 3.56 3.08 9.00
N GLY A 77 4.76 3.62 8.81
CA GLY A 77 5.98 3.02 9.36
C GLY A 77 6.58 1.90 8.52
N ILE A 78 5.88 1.39 7.50
CA ILE A 78 6.28 0.18 6.77
C ILE A 78 6.86 0.50 5.39
N ALA A 79 7.97 -0.16 5.07
CA ALA A 79 8.62 -0.17 3.76
C ALA A 79 8.78 1.23 3.13
N ASN A 80 8.01 1.55 2.08
CA ASN A 80 8.16 2.79 1.32
C ASN A 80 7.39 3.98 1.92
N SER A 81 6.63 3.75 2.99
CA SER A 81 5.93 4.80 3.74
C SER A 81 6.87 5.52 4.70
N SER A 82 6.66 6.82 4.88
CA SER A 82 7.48 7.67 5.75
C SER A 82 6.61 8.40 6.78
N PRO A 83 7.05 8.56 8.04
CA PRO A 83 8.32 8.07 8.60
C PRO A 83 8.34 6.54 8.72
N ARG A 84 9.54 5.94 8.70
CA ARG A 84 9.71 4.49 8.91
C ARG A 84 9.76 4.18 10.40
N ALA A 85 9.03 3.14 10.81
CA ALA A 85 9.09 2.61 12.16
C ALA A 85 10.28 1.65 12.22
N GLU A 86 11.46 2.19 12.52
CA GLU A 86 12.70 1.44 12.58
C GLU A 86 13.31 1.60 13.98
N PHE A 87 13.46 0.48 14.68
CA PHE A 87 14.02 0.43 16.02
C PHE A 87 15.55 0.30 16.01
N PHE A 88 16.09 -0.30 14.94
CA PHE A 88 17.51 -0.59 14.80
C PHE A 88 18.20 0.54 14.02
N LEU A 89 19.42 0.91 14.41
CA LEU A 89 20.16 1.99 13.74
C LEU A 89 20.80 1.50 12.44
N SER A 90 20.93 0.18 12.27
CA SER A 90 21.43 -0.45 11.06
C SER A 90 20.79 -1.81 10.78
N LYS A 91 20.88 -2.25 9.53
CA LYS A 91 20.50 -3.62 9.14
C LYS A 91 21.29 -4.67 9.90
N GLU A 92 22.57 -4.42 10.16
CA GLU A 92 23.45 -5.34 10.90
C GLU A 92 22.98 -5.54 12.35
N GLU A 93 22.40 -4.52 12.98
CA GLU A 93 21.79 -4.65 14.31
C GLU A 93 20.45 -5.38 14.27
N HIS A 94 19.68 -5.23 13.19
CA HIS A 94 18.40 -5.92 13.02
C HIS A 94 18.54 -7.44 12.86
N TYR A 95 19.68 -7.90 12.33
CA TYR A 95 19.95 -9.33 12.10
C TYR A 95 20.86 -9.99 13.14
N ARG A 96 21.25 -9.27 14.21
CA ARG A 96 21.88 -9.85 15.39
C ARG A 96 20.85 -10.28 16.42
#